data_AF-A0A7K0P4S6-F1
#
_entry.id   AF-A0A7K0P4S6-F1
#
_cell.length_a   1.000
_cell.length_b   1.000
_cell.length_c   1.000
_cell.angle_alpha   90.00
_cell.angle_beta   90.00
_cell.angle_gamma   90.00
#
_symmetry.space_group_name_H-M   'P 1'
#
loop_
_entity.id
_entity.type
_entity.pdbx_description
1 polymer ?
#
loop_
_entity_poly.entity_id
_entity_poly.type
_entity_poly.pdbx_seq_one_letter_code
_entity_poly.pdbx_strand_id
1 'polypeptide(L)'
;MDFIEWEASHERFHALLFAHSGERTRSALELWADYTERYRRVYVAQGNLGWTMGAAEHADLARACRAGDVEGATALLAQHLARAGLTLVAIMNPSHQPVLLQAALQQVTAGPRQS
;
A
#
# COMPACT_ATOMS: atom_id res chain seq x y z
N MET A 1 6.31 19.57 -5.45
CA MET A 1 6.99 18.33 -5.02
C MET A 1 7.26 17.52 -6.26
N ASP A 2 8.54 17.23 -6.52
CA ASP A 2 8.91 16.32 -7.61
C ASP A 2 8.76 14.85 -7.19
N PHE A 3 9.05 13.90 -8.09
CA PHE A 3 8.93 12.47 -7.78
C PHE A 3 9.88 12.03 -6.65
N ILE A 4 11.10 12.58 -6.59
CA ILE A 4 12.12 12.14 -5.61
C ILE A 4 11.71 12.59 -4.21
N GLU A 5 11.27 13.85 -4.06
CA GLU A 5 10.75 14.37 -2.80
C GLU A 5 9.49 13.62 -2.33
N TRP A 6 8.62 13.26 -3.28
CA TRP A 6 7.44 12.48 -3.00
C TRP A 6 7.78 11.05 -2.55
N GLU A 7 8.68 10.37 -3.27
CA GLU A 7 9.09 8.99 -2.97
C GLU A 7 9.72 8.92 -1.57
N ALA A 8 10.62 9.85 -1.23
CA ALA A 8 11.22 9.90 0.09
C ALA A 8 10.17 10.09 1.22
N SER A 9 9.15 10.92 0.97
CA SER A 9 8.05 11.13 1.91
C SER A 9 7.16 9.89 2.04
N HIS A 10 6.90 9.22 0.92
CA HIS A 10 6.12 7.99 0.82
C HIS A 10 6.81 6.83 1.54
N GLU A 11 8.09 6.59 1.26
CA GLU A 11 8.89 5.56 1.94
C GLU A 11 8.92 5.77 3.45
N ARG A 12 9.16 7.01 3.88
CA ARG A 12 9.17 7.35 5.31
C ARG A 12 7.81 7.11 5.96
N PHE A 13 6.72 7.47 5.28
CA PHE A 13 5.37 7.22 5.78
C PHE A 13 5.13 5.73 5.98
N HIS A 14 5.42 4.90 4.97
CA HIS A 14 5.25 3.45 5.08
C HIS A 14 6.15 2.85 6.17
N ALA A 15 7.41 3.27 6.27
CA ALA A 15 8.34 2.82 7.30
C ALA A 15 7.80 3.01 8.73
N LEU A 16 7.09 4.11 8.98
CA LEU A 16 6.47 4.38 10.28
C LEU A 16 5.35 3.39 10.63
N LEU A 17 4.62 2.88 9.64
CA LEU A 17 3.52 1.93 9.87
C LEU A 17 4.01 0.58 10.42
N PHE A 18 5.23 0.18 10.03
CA PHE A 18 5.83 -1.10 10.44
C PHE A 18 7.08 -0.94 11.32
N ALA A 19 7.31 0.25 11.88
CA ALA A 19 8.45 0.52 12.76
C ALA A 19 8.54 -0.43 13.97
N HIS A 20 7.40 -1.00 14.39
CA HIS A 20 7.30 -1.91 15.52
C HIS A 20 7.04 -3.38 15.14
N SER A 21 7.15 -3.77 13.85
CA SER A 21 6.87 -5.14 13.39
C SER A 21 7.98 -6.16 13.70
N GLY A 22 9.06 -5.73 14.35
CA GLY A 22 10.28 -6.51 14.55
C GLY A 22 11.18 -6.54 13.31
N GLU A 23 12.46 -6.81 13.54
CA GLU A 23 13.53 -6.63 12.55
C GLU A 23 13.32 -7.46 11.28
N ARG A 24 12.97 -8.74 11.42
CA ARG A 24 12.77 -9.64 10.27
C ARG A 24 11.71 -9.12 9.29
N THR A 25 10.57 -8.70 9.81
CA THR A 25 9.46 -8.19 8.99
C THR A 25 9.84 -6.87 8.36
N ARG A 26 10.47 -5.97 9.12
CA ARG A 26 10.93 -4.67 8.64
C ARG A 26 11.91 -4.81 7.46
N SER A 27 12.92 -5.68 7.57
CA SER A 27 13.90 -5.88 6.48
C SER A 27 13.26 -6.44 5.20
N ALA A 28 12.26 -7.33 5.33
CA ALA A 28 11.54 -7.86 4.17
C ALA A 28 10.72 -6.77 3.46
N LEU A 29 10.05 -5.92 4.23
CA LEU A 29 9.26 -4.80 3.70
C LEU A 29 10.13 -3.76 3.01
N GLU A 30 11.30 -3.44 3.56
CA GLU A 30 12.27 -2.53 2.93
C GLU A 30 12.80 -3.08 1.61
N LEU A 31 13.13 -4.37 1.56
CA LEU A 31 13.55 -5.02 0.32
C LEU A 31 12.45 -5.00 -0.75
N TRP A 32 11.20 -5.24 -0.36
CA TRP A 32 10.08 -5.17 -1.29
C TRP A 32 9.80 -3.73 -1.75
N ALA A 33 9.97 -2.75 -0.88
CA ALA A 33 9.84 -1.33 -1.23
C ALA A 33 10.88 -0.96 -2.30
N ASP A 34 12.14 -1.36 -2.14
CA ASP A 34 13.21 -1.15 -3.12
C ASP A 34 12.89 -1.82 -4.46
N TYR A 35 12.53 -3.10 -4.46
CA TYR A 35 12.16 -3.82 -5.68
C TYR A 35 10.95 -3.25 -6.43
N THR A 36 10.07 -2.53 -5.73
CA THR A 36 8.84 -1.99 -6.31
C THR A 36 8.94 -0.52 -6.71
N GLU A 37 10.07 0.14 -6.48
CA GLU A 37 10.33 1.56 -6.81
C GLU A 37 10.07 1.85 -8.30
N ARG A 38 10.63 1.02 -9.20
CA ARG A 38 10.44 1.18 -10.64
C ARG A 38 8.96 1.07 -11.05
N TYR A 39 8.19 0.21 -10.39
CA TYR A 39 6.75 0.08 -10.66
C TYR A 39 5.96 1.27 -10.11
N ARG A 40 6.36 1.83 -8.96
CA ARG A 40 5.77 3.06 -8.44
C ARG A 40 5.96 4.23 -9.41
N ARG A 41 7.15 4.39 -9.99
CA ARG A 41 7.38 5.39 -11.06
C ARG A 41 6.37 5.28 -12.19
N VAL A 42 6.09 4.05 -12.66
CA VAL A 42 5.11 3.81 -13.73
C VAL A 42 3.69 4.13 -13.26
N TYR A 43 3.30 3.63 -12.09
CA TYR A 43 1.96 3.85 -11.50
C TYR A 43 1.65 5.34 -11.33
N VAL A 44 2.63 6.09 -10.83
CA VAL A 44 2.54 7.53 -10.54
C VAL A 44 2.55 8.37 -11.83
N ALA A 45 3.24 7.92 -12.88
CA ALA A 45 3.27 8.60 -14.19
C ALA A 45 1.98 8.43 -15.01
N GLN A 46 1.16 7.40 -14.74
CA GLN A 46 -0.03 7.07 -15.53
C GLN A 46 -1.25 7.98 -15.28
N GLY A 47 -1.18 8.96 -14.37
CA GLY A 47 -2.17 10.04 -14.32
C GLY A 47 -2.32 10.75 -12.97
N ASN A 48 -2.90 11.97 -13.02
CA ASN A 48 -3.16 12.83 -11.85
C ASN A 48 -4.05 12.19 -10.77
N LEU A 49 -4.86 11.18 -11.14
CA LEU A 49 -5.77 10.49 -10.23
C LEU A 49 -5.03 9.57 -9.25
N GLY A 50 -3.95 8.90 -9.67
CA GLY A 50 -3.16 8.02 -8.80
C GLY A 50 -2.48 8.79 -7.66
N TRP A 51 -1.96 9.99 -7.98
CA TRP A 51 -1.41 10.93 -7.00
C TRP A 51 -2.44 11.39 -5.97
N THR A 52 -3.57 11.92 -6.46
CA THR A 52 -4.59 12.53 -5.60
C THR A 52 -5.25 11.50 -4.70
N MET A 53 -5.55 10.32 -5.25
CA MET A 53 -6.19 9.24 -4.51
C MET A 53 -5.23 8.58 -3.52
N GLY A 54 -3.95 8.41 -3.87
CA GLY A 54 -2.93 7.91 -2.93
C GLY A 54 -2.72 8.86 -1.75
N ALA A 55 -2.67 10.18 -2.00
CA ALA A 55 -2.56 11.18 -0.94
C ALA A 55 -3.75 11.16 0.03
N ALA A 56 -4.97 11.02 -0.49
CA ALA A 56 -6.18 10.91 0.35
C ALA A 56 -6.14 9.67 1.25
N GLU A 57 -5.78 8.51 0.68
CA GLU A 57 -5.66 7.27 1.46
C GLU A 57 -4.57 7.34 2.54
N HIS A 58 -3.42 7.94 2.25
CA HIS A 58 -2.40 8.15 3.30
C HIS A 58 -2.93 9.02 4.43
N ALA A 59 -3.73 10.05 4.13
CA ALA A 59 -4.32 10.91 5.14
C ALA A 59 -5.33 10.16 6.02
N ASP A 60 -6.16 9.31 5.43
CA ASP A 60 -7.13 8.48 6.14
C ASP A 60 -6.44 7.40 6.98
N LEU A 61 -5.42 6.74 6.43
CA LEU A 61 -4.61 5.77 7.16
C LEU A 61 -3.89 6.42 8.35
N ALA A 62 -3.30 7.59 8.15
CA ALA A 62 -2.67 8.34 9.25
C ALA A 62 -3.68 8.74 10.33
N ARG A 63 -4.94 9.03 9.95
CA ARG A 63 -6.01 9.33 10.90
C ARG A 63 -6.38 8.09 11.72
N ALA A 64 -6.56 6.94 11.07
CA ALA A 64 -6.85 5.67 11.74
C ALA A 64 -5.72 5.28 12.72
N CYS A 65 -4.45 5.38 12.29
CA CYS A 65 -3.30 5.12 13.16
C CYS A 65 -3.28 6.05 14.39
N ARG A 66 -3.53 7.36 14.21
CA ARG A 66 -3.58 8.31 15.33
C ARG A 66 -4.73 8.05 16.29
N ALA A 67 -5.86 7.52 15.79
CA ALA A 67 -6.99 7.14 16.61
C ALA A 67 -6.80 5.80 17.35
N GLY A 68 -5.71 5.06 17.06
CA GLY A 68 -5.51 3.71 17.58
C GLY A 68 -6.45 2.66 16.96
N ASP A 69 -7.10 2.99 15.83
CA ASP A 69 -7.98 2.08 15.10
C ASP A 69 -7.15 1.09 14.28
N VAL A 70 -6.70 0.02 14.93
CA VAL A 70 -5.83 -1.00 14.33
C VAL A 70 -6.53 -1.73 13.18
N GLU A 71 -7.81 -2.08 13.36
CA GLU A 71 -8.57 -2.80 12.33
C GLU A 71 -8.80 -1.92 11.10
N GLY A 72 -9.25 -0.68 11.30
CA GLY A 72 -9.43 0.28 10.23
C GLY A 72 -8.13 0.62 9.51
N ALA A 73 -7.04 0.85 10.25
CA ALA A 73 -5.72 1.10 9.66
C ALA A 73 -5.23 -0.10 8.83
N THR A 74 -5.43 -1.32 9.33
CA THR A 74 -5.03 -2.54 8.62
C THR A 74 -5.83 -2.72 7.32
N ALA A 75 -7.15 -2.51 7.38
CA ALA A 75 -8.02 -2.59 6.21
C ALA A 75 -7.65 -1.53 5.16
N LEU A 76 -7.44 -0.27 5.57
CA LEU A 76 -7.03 0.82 4.69
C LEU A 76 -5.68 0.54 4.02
N LEU A 77 -4.69 0.05 4.78
CA LEU A 77 -3.39 -0.31 4.23
C LEU A 77 -3.50 -1.44 3.20
N ALA A 78 -4.27 -2.48 3.50
CA ALA A 78 -4.48 -3.59 2.57
C ALA A 78 -5.15 -3.15 1.27
N GLN A 79 -6.19 -2.30 1.36
CA GLN A 79 -6.88 -1.74 0.20
C GLN A 79 -5.94 -0.87 -0.64
N HIS A 80 -5.16 -0.01 0.00
CA HIS A 80 -4.18 0.85 -0.66
C HIS A 80 -3.16 0.04 -1.47
N LEU A 81 -2.52 -0.96 -0.84
CA LEU A 81 -1.54 -1.84 -1.49
C LEU A 81 -2.17 -2.66 -2.62
N ALA A 82 -3.35 -3.23 -2.38
CA ALA A 82 -4.05 -4.04 -3.37
C ALA A 82 -4.43 -3.21 -4.59
N ARG A 83 -4.91 -1.97 -4.42
CA ARG A 83 -5.23 -1.10 -5.54
C ARG A 83 -4.00 -0.82 -6.41
N ALA A 84 -2.88 -0.43 -5.82
CA ALA A 84 -1.64 -0.19 -6.56
C ALA A 84 -1.19 -1.46 -7.32
N GLY A 85 -1.20 -2.62 -6.65
CA GLY A 85 -0.83 -3.90 -7.25
C GLY A 85 -1.76 -4.33 -8.39
N LEU A 86 -3.07 -4.24 -8.20
CA LEU A 86 -4.08 -4.58 -9.22
C LEU A 86 -3.97 -3.67 -10.44
N THR A 87 -3.76 -2.37 -10.25
CA THR A 87 -3.53 -1.43 -11.36
C THR A 87 -2.27 -1.80 -12.14
N LEU A 88 -1.16 -2.08 -11.46
CA LEU A 88 0.09 -2.48 -12.11
C LEU A 88 -0.05 -3.79 -12.89
N VAL A 89 -0.70 -4.81 -12.29
CA VAL A 89 -0.97 -6.08 -12.98
C VAL A 89 -1.82 -5.85 -14.23
N ALA A 90 -2.88 -5.06 -14.14
CA ALA A 90 -3.75 -4.77 -15.27
C ALA A 90 -3.01 -4.05 -16.42
N ILE A 91 -2.06 -3.17 -16.09
CA ILE A 91 -1.20 -2.50 -17.08
C ILE A 91 -0.23 -3.49 -17.73
N MET A 92 0.42 -4.35 -16.93
CA MET A 92 1.47 -5.25 -17.41
C MET A 92 0.92 -6.47 -18.16
N ASN A 93 -0.20 -7.01 -17.71
CA ASN A 93 -0.85 -8.17 -18.30
C ASN A 93 -2.38 -8.10 -18.09
N PRO A 94 -3.11 -7.44 -18.99
CA PRO A 94 -4.56 -7.25 -18.86
C PRO A 94 -5.37 -8.56 -18.79
N SER A 95 -4.83 -9.66 -19.32
CA SER A 95 -5.49 -10.97 -19.32
C SER A 95 -5.21 -11.77 -18.05
N HIS A 96 -4.24 -11.35 -17.22
CA HIS A 96 -3.94 -12.04 -15.97
C HIS A 96 -4.99 -11.72 -14.90
N GLN A 97 -5.48 -12.76 -14.24
CA GLN A 97 -6.38 -12.63 -13.10
C GLN A 97 -5.58 -12.77 -11.79
N PRO A 98 -5.39 -11.70 -11.01
CA PRO A 98 -4.60 -11.72 -9.77
C PRO A 98 -5.41 -12.28 -8.59
N VAL A 99 -5.89 -13.53 -8.71
CA VAL A 99 -6.81 -14.18 -7.75
C VAL A 99 -6.23 -14.22 -6.34
N LEU A 100 -4.93 -14.49 -6.19
CA LEU A 100 -4.29 -14.56 -4.87
C LEU A 100 -4.25 -13.20 -4.16
N LEU A 101 -4.04 -12.11 -4.90
CA LEU A 101 -4.06 -10.76 -4.34
C LEU A 101 -5.47 -10.38 -3.88
N GLN A 102 -6.48 -10.73 -4.67
CA GLN A 102 -7.89 -10.51 -4.31
C GLN A 102 -8.28 -11.31 -3.07
N ALA A 103 -7.87 -12.58 -3.00
CA ALA A 103 -8.14 -13.43 -1.83
C ALA A 103 -7.48 -12.87 -0.56
N ALA A 104 -6.22 -12.43 -0.65
CA ALA A 104 -5.51 -11.81 0.48
C ALA A 104 -6.20 -10.54 0.96
N LEU A 105 -6.65 -9.68 0.04
CA LEU A 105 -7.43 -8.49 0.39
C LEU A 105 -8.71 -8.87 1.14
N GLN A 106 -9.47 -9.83 0.63
CA GLN A 106 -10.70 -10.30 1.27
C GLN A 106 -10.46 -10.83 2.69
N GLN A 107 -9.38 -11.60 2.89
CA GLN A 107 -9.02 -12.13 4.21
C GLN A 107 -8.76 -11.02 5.22
N VAL A 108 -8.08 -9.95 4.80
CA VAL A 108 -7.76 -8.82 5.69
C VAL A 108 -8.98 -7.95 5.95
N THR A 109 -9.83 -7.71 4.95
CA THR A 109 -10.99 -6.82 5.07
C THR A 109 -12.23 -7.48 5.66
N ALA A 110 -12.31 -8.81 5.68
CA ALA A 110 -13.44 -9.55 6.27
C ALA A 110 -13.51 -9.45 7.81
N GLY A 111 -12.50 -8.86 8.46
CA GLY A 111 -12.38 -8.80 9.91
C GLY A 111 -12.14 -10.18 10.55
N PRO A 112 -11.83 -10.24 11.86
CA PRO A 112 -11.73 -11.52 12.55
C PRO A 112 -13.08 -12.23 12.54
N ARG A 113 -13.12 -13.49 12.07
CA ARG A 113 -14.26 -14.38 12.27
C ARG A 113 -14.43 -14.58 13.77
N GLN A 114 -15.49 -13.99 14.35
CA GLN A 114 -15.91 -14.26 15.71
C GLN A 114 -15.99 -15.79 15.90
N SER A 115 -15.12 -16.33 16.75
CA SER A 115 -15.12 -17.74 17.18
C SER A 115 -15.45 -17.78 18.66
#